data_AF-A0A7R9W5Z5-F1
#
_entry.id   AF-A0A7R9W5Z5-F1
#
_cell.length_a   1.000
_cell.length_b   1.000
_cell.length_c   1.000
_cell.angle_alpha   90.00
_cell.angle_beta   90.00
_cell.angle_gamma   90.00
#
_symmetry.space_group_name_H-M   'P 1'
#
loop_
_entity.id
_entity.type
_entity.pdbx_description
1 polymer ?
#
loop_
_entity_poly.entity_id
_entity_poly.type
_entity_poly.pdbx_seq_one_letter_code
_entity_poly.pdbx_strand_id
1 'polypeptide(L)'
;SPAMGPVTGGTNMVIEGIGFTEGQNATVQFIMGKRKVEQQGKCTSESTVEVETPSFESFGPGVVTVRLSFRGLQPTITSEEFTVFDVTDPNNSLAFGPG
;
A
#
# COMPACT_ATOMS: atom_id res chain seq x y z
N SER A 1 1.17 -5.59 5.14
CA SER A 1 -0.18 -6.19 5.32
C SER A 1 -1.24 -5.10 5.49
N PRO A 2 -2.42 -5.20 4.84
CA PRO A 2 -2.84 -6.26 3.93
C PRO A 2 -2.17 -6.16 2.55
N ALA A 3 -2.09 -7.29 1.84
CA ALA A 3 -1.56 -7.38 0.47
C ALA A 3 -2.65 -7.17 -0.61
N MET A 4 -3.86 -6.79 -0.21
CA MET A 4 -4.98 -6.52 -1.12
C MET A 4 -6.02 -5.60 -0.49
N GLY A 5 -6.78 -4.89 -1.33
CA GLY A 5 -7.85 -3.99 -0.89
C GLY A 5 -8.73 -3.49 -2.04
N PRO A 6 -9.81 -2.77 -1.71
CA PRO A 6 -10.78 -2.29 -2.68
C PRO A 6 -10.24 -1.17 -3.56
N VAL A 7 -10.75 -1.09 -4.79
CA VAL A 7 -10.45 -0.02 -5.75
C VAL A 7 -10.85 1.37 -5.24
N THR A 8 -11.77 1.46 -4.28
CA THR A 8 -12.18 2.73 -3.65
C THR A 8 -11.08 3.38 -2.79
N GLY A 9 -10.04 2.63 -2.42
CA GLY A 9 -9.01 3.12 -1.48
C GLY A 9 -9.51 3.22 -0.04
N GLY A 10 -8.81 4.01 0.78
CA GLY A 10 -9.16 4.22 2.19
C GLY A 10 -8.83 3.04 3.10
N THR A 11 -8.01 2.10 2.64
CA THR A 11 -7.57 0.96 3.44
C THR A 11 -6.33 1.35 4.22
N ASN A 12 -6.35 1.21 5.54
CA ASN A 12 -5.16 1.41 6.35
C ASN A 12 -4.20 0.23 6.12
N MET A 13 -3.06 0.52 5.52
CA MET A 13 -2.02 -0.45 5.18
C MET A 13 -0.83 -0.27 6.12
N VAL A 14 -0.38 -1.38 6.67
CA VAL A 14 0.80 -1.45 7.54
C VAL A 14 1.92 -2.11 6.75
N ILE A 15 2.99 -1.38 6.51
CA ILE A 15 4.17 -1.87 5.81
C ILE A 15 5.24 -2.15 6.87
N GLU A 16 5.66 -3.40 6.95
CA GLU A 16 6.71 -3.85 7.86
C GLU A 16 8.06 -3.86 7.13
N GLY A 17 9.11 -3.47 7.82
CA GLY A 17 10.47 -3.43 7.28
C GLY A 17 11.51 -3.19 8.36
N ILE A 18 12.69 -2.77 7.95
CA ILE A 18 13.82 -2.52 8.84
C ILE A 18 14.48 -1.18 8.50
N GLY A 19 14.99 -0.50 9.52
CA GLY A 19 15.67 0.78 9.35
C GLY A 19 14.73 1.97 9.15
N PHE A 20 13.51 1.89 9.67
CA PHE A 20 12.62 3.05 9.75
C PHE A 20 12.94 3.84 11.01
N THR A 21 12.61 5.13 11.01
CA THR A 21 12.70 5.98 12.21
C THR A 21 11.29 6.34 12.64
N GLU A 22 10.95 6.05 13.89
CA GLU A 22 9.65 6.42 14.46
C GLU A 22 9.40 7.93 14.32
N GLY A 23 8.20 8.29 13.86
CA GLY A 23 7.82 9.69 13.62
C GLY A 23 8.36 10.28 12.32
N GLN A 24 9.12 9.53 11.52
CA GLN A 24 9.53 9.96 10.19
C GLN A 24 8.37 9.86 9.19
N ASN A 25 8.31 10.81 8.26
CA ASN A 25 7.39 10.76 7.13
C ASN A 25 7.96 9.85 6.04
N ALA A 26 7.16 8.87 5.62
CA ALA A 26 7.44 7.98 4.50
C ALA A 26 6.58 8.39 3.29
N THR A 27 7.12 8.27 2.09
CA THR A 27 6.37 8.42 0.85
C THR A 27 6.18 7.04 0.25
N VAL A 28 4.93 6.64 0.10
CA VAL A 28 4.55 5.33 -0.42
C VAL A 28 4.10 5.51 -1.87
N GLN A 29 4.84 4.91 -2.79
CA GLN A 29 4.56 4.94 -4.22
C GLN A 29 3.82 3.68 -4.63
N PHE A 30 2.58 3.86 -5.08
CA PHE A 30 1.73 2.83 -5.65
C PHE A 30 1.90 2.85 -7.17
N ILE A 31 2.55 1.84 -7.73
CA ILE A 31 2.89 1.75 -9.15
C ILE A 31 2.03 0.67 -9.79
N MET A 32 1.22 1.05 -10.78
CA MET A 32 0.37 0.14 -11.54
C MET A 32 0.68 0.29 -13.03
N GLY A 33 1.51 -0.63 -13.54
CA GLY A 33 2.02 -0.57 -14.91
C GLY A 33 2.78 0.72 -15.21
N LYS A 34 2.19 1.60 -16.03
CA LYS A 34 2.79 2.90 -16.42
C LYS A 34 2.37 4.05 -15.51
N ARG A 35 1.39 3.86 -14.63
CA ARG A 35 0.87 4.91 -13.76
C ARG A 35 1.43 4.73 -12.35
N LYS A 36 1.62 5.84 -11.64
CA LYS A 36 2.06 5.85 -10.25
C LYS A 36 1.31 6.89 -9.45
N VAL A 37 1.03 6.58 -8.18
CA VAL A 37 0.46 7.49 -7.19
C VAL A 37 1.36 7.51 -5.99
N GLU A 38 1.58 8.68 -5.42
CA GLU A 38 2.39 8.83 -4.21
C GLU A 38 1.47 9.25 -3.06
N GLN A 39 1.63 8.59 -1.93
CA GLN A 39 0.82 8.80 -0.74
C GLN A 39 1.73 8.96 0.46
N GLN A 40 1.36 9.87 1.36
CA GLN A 40 2.14 10.10 2.58
C GLN A 40 1.76 9.06 3.64
N GLY A 41 2.76 8.33 4.12
CA GLY A 41 2.67 7.43 5.26
C GLY A 41 3.49 7.95 6.43
N LYS A 42 3.23 7.39 7.61
CA LYS A 42 3.92 7.74 8.85
C LYS A 42 4.56 6.49 9.45
N CYS A 43 5.84 6.57 9.78
CA CYS A 43 6.50 5.53 10.56
C CYS A 43 5.96 5.57 11.99
N THR A 44 5.17 4.57 12.37
CA THR A 44 4.68 4.41 13.75
C THR A 44 5.66 3.62 14.61
N SER A 45 6.63 2.94 14.00
CA SER A 45 7.73 2.27 14.71
C SER A 45 8.99 2.21 13.85
N GLU A 46 10.10 1.73 14.42
CA GLU A 46 11.38 1.54 13.72
C GLU A 46 11.35 0.46 12.62
N SER A 47 10.28 -0.33 12.59
CA SER A 47 10.02 -1.40 11.62
C SER A 47 8.64 -1.32 10.98
N THR A 48 7.85 -0.28 11.28
CA THR A 48 6.44 -0.20 10.85
C THR A 48 6.10 1.18 10.27
N VAL A 49 5.51 1.18 9.08
CA VAL A 49 4.95 2.35 8.40
C VAL A 49 3.46 2.15 8.21
N GLU A 50 2.66 3.11 8.66
CA GLU A 50 1.23 3.15 8.39
C GLU A 50 0.94 4.13 7.26
N VAL A 51 0.12 3.70 6.31
CA VAL A 51 -0.29 4.51 5.17
C VAL A 51 -1.72 4.16 4.77
N GLU A 52 -2.51 5.17 4.46
CA GLU A 52 -3.83 4.97 3.87
C GLU A 52 -3.71 4.80 2.37
N THR A 53 -4.32 3.77 1.78
CA THR A 53 -4.26 3.58 0.32
C THR A 53 -5.08 4.64 -0.43
N PRO A 54 -4.57 5.21 -1.54
CA PRO A 54 -5.33 6.14 -2.36
C PRO A 54 -6.48 5.42 -3.09
N SER A 55 -7.46 6.19 -3.61
CA SER A 55 -8.46 5.62 -4.51
C SER A 55 -7.82 5.21 -5.84
N PHE A 56 -8.05 3.96 -6.21
CA PHE A 56 -7.64 3.37 -7.49
C PHE A 56 -8.78 3.36 -8.51
N GLU A 57 -9.91 4.03 -8.27
CA GLU A 57 -11.06 4.05 -9.19
C GLU A 57 -10.67 4.48 -10.61
N SER A 58 -9.72 5.41 -10.73
CA SER A 58 -9.21 5.85 -12.04
C SER A 58 -8.26 4.86 -12.71
N PHE A 59 -7.71 3.91 -11.94
CA PHE A 59 -6.79 2.86 -12.39
C PHE A 59 -7.51 1.55 -12.71
N GLY A 60 -8.57 1.22 -11.96
CA GLY A 60 -9.29 -0.04 -12.01
C GLY A 60 -8.64 -1.14 -11.15
N PRO A 61 -9.22 -2.36 -11.15
CA PRO A 61 -8.65 -3.52 -10.47
C PRO A 61 -7.33 -3.97 -11.13
N GLY A 62 -6.38 -4.44 -10.33
CA GLY A 62 -5.08 -4.91 -10.81
C GLY A 62 -4.03 -5.06 -9.72
N VAL A 63 -2.83 -5.50 -10.12
CA VAL A 63 -1.68 -5.62 -9.22
C VAL A 63 -0.92 -4.30 -9.20
N VAL A 64 -0.69 -3.79 -7.99
CA VAL A 64 0.00 -2.54 -7.70
C VAL A 64 1.28 -2.86 -6.94
N THR A 65 2.41 -2.41 -7.46
CA THR A 65 3.69 -2.51 -6.75
C THR A 65 3.81 -1.31 -5.80
N VAL A 66 3.91 -1.59 -4.51
CA VAL A 66 4.09 -0.61 -3.44
C VAL A 66 5.58 -0.46 -3.16
N ARG A 67 6.08 0.77 -3.21
CA ARG A 67 7.48 1.10 -2.88
C ARG A 67 7.53 2.20 -1.84
N LEU A 68 8.43 2.06 -0.88
CA LEU A 68 8.70 3.09 0.12
C LEU A 68 9.85 3.99 -0.33
N SER A 69 9.72 5.29 -0.10
CA SER A 69 10.80 6.28 -0.25
C SER A 69 10.78 7.24 0.94
N PHE A 70 11.97 7.62 1.41
CA PHE A 70 12.14 8.52 2.55
C PHE A 70 12.84 9.81 2.10
N ARG A 71 12.28 10.98 2.42
CA ARG A 71 12.90 12.30 2.16
C ARG A 71 13.54 12.47 0.76
N GLY A 72 12.90 11.94 -0.29
CA GLY A 72 13.42 12.04 -1.67
C GLY A 72 14.69 11.21 -1.94
N LEU A 73 15.07 10.34 -1.01
CA LEU A 73 16.10 9.33 -1.22
C LEU A 73 15.53 8.21 -2.12
N GLN A 74 16.46 7.44 -2.70
CA GLN A 74 16.10 6.30 -3.54
C GLN A 74 15.12 5.37 -2.80
N PRO A 75 14.10 4.83 -3.49
CA PRO A 75 13.14 3.97 -2.84
C PRO A 75 13.85 2.76 -2.22
N THR A 76 13.40 2.36 -1.04
CA THR A 76 13.97 1.23 -0.30
C THR A 76 13.87 -0.04 -1.15
N ILE A 77 14.79 -0.99 -0.91
CA ILE A 77 14.82 -2.28 -1.62
C ILE A 77 13.55 -3.13 -1.39
N THR A 78 12.78 -2.81 -0.35
CA THR A 78 11.55 -3.49 0.01
C THR A 78 10.41 -2.96 -0.86
N SER A 79 9.93 -3.80 -1.77
CA SER A 79 8.68 -3.61 -2.50
C SER A 79 7.68 -4.66 -2.07
N GLU A 80 6.44 -4.25 -1.83
CA GLU A 80 5.32 -5.17 -1.61
C GLU A 80 4.38 -5.15 -2.82
N GLU A 81 3.74 -6.27 -3.10
CA GLU A 81 2.68 -6.35 -4.10
C GLU A 81 1.33 -6.19 -3.41
N PHE A 82 0.52 -5.27 -3.91
CA PHE A 82 -0.81 -4.98 -3.42
C PHE A 82 -1.84 -5.23 -4.54
N THR A 83 -2.78 -6.13 -4.29
CA THR A 83 -3.83 -6.45 -5.28
C THR A 83 -5.06 -5.60 -5.02
N VAL A 84 -5.38 -4.74 -5.98
CA VAL A 84 -6.61 -3.96 -5.99
C VAL A 84 -7.71 -4.79 -6.64
N PHE A 85 -8.80 -5.03 -5.92
CA PHE A 85 -9.99 -5.67 -6.47
C PHE A 85 -11.13 -4.67 -6.64
N ASP A 86 -11.97 -4.92 -7.64
CA ASP A 86 -13.15 -4.11 -7.87
C ASP A 86 -14.18 -4.39 -6.78
N VAL A 87 -14.85 -3.35 -6.29
CA VAL A 87 -15.94 -3.51 -5.31
C VAL A 87 -17.20 -3.92 -6.06
N THR A 88 -17.20 -5.16 -6.56
CA THR A 88 -18.44 -5.79 -7.00
C THR A 88 -19.12 -6.33 -5.73
N ASP A 89 -20.35 -5.87 -5.49
CA ASP A 89 -21.28 -6.16 -4.39
C ASP A 89 -20.97 -7.32 -3.39
N PRO A 90 -21.33 -7.17 -2.10
CA PRO A 90 -20.89 -7.96 -0.93
C PRO A 90 -21.23 -9.47 -0.90
N ASN A 91 -21.70 -10.08 -1.99
CA ASN A 91 -21.97 -11.53 -2.07
C ASN A 91 -20.76 -12.38 -2.47
N ASN A 92 -19.61 -11.79 -2.81
CA ASN A 92 -18.47 -12.56 -3.35
C ASN A 92 -17.09 -12.21 -2.75
N SER A 93 -17.05 -11.61 -1.56
CA SER A 93 -15.79 -11.34 -0.86
C SER A 93 -15.39 -12.53 0.02
N LEU A 94 -14.88 -13.59 -0.61
CA LEU A 94 -14.26 -14.73 0.08
C LEU A 94 -12.88 -14.33 0.62
N ALA A 95 -12.80 -13.98 1.90
CA ALA A 95 -11.53 -13.93 2.62
C ALA A 95 -11.16 -15.35 3.08
N PHE A 96 -10.20 -15.99 2.41
CA PHE A 96 -9.55 -17.20 2.92
C PHE A 96 -8.35 -16.80 3.79
N GLY A 97 -8.39 -17.15 5.08
CA GLY A 97 -7.21 -17.28 5.93
C GLY A 97 -7.09 -18.74 6.38
N PRO A 98 -5.90 -19.35 6.41
CA PRO A 98 -5.73 -20.71 6.91
C PRO A 98 -6.01 -20.74 8.42
N GLY A 99 -6.93 -21.63 8.83
CA GLY A 99 -7.13 -22.03 10.22
C GLY A 99 -6.11 -23.04 10.69
#